data_AF-A0A940J3B3-F1
#
_entry.id   AF-A0A940J3B3-F1
#
_cell.length_a   1.000
_cell.length_b   1.000
_cell.length_c   1.000
_cell.angle_alpha   90.00
_cell.angle_beta   90.00
_cell.angle_gamma   90.00
#
_symmetry.space_group_name_H-M   'P 1'
#
loop_
_entity.id
_entity.type
_entity.pdbx_description
1 polymer ?
#
loop_
_entity_poly.entity_id
_entity_poly.type
_entity_poly.pdbx_seq_one_letter_code
_entity_poly.pdbx_strand_id
1 'polypeptide(L)'
;MSRQRHVIMQVVKRSGGATHHVEFVMDDTFAERLRQLRSLVPPLNALNKQRDLVIDKVRVRMPTAVWRCGSDIDSAVDGSCIVIASEGYFNCGAKDRKTKEKLVTYTFPISRLIELHMERPAGETFYIRDGVFTNDEPAESAAGRWVASLHELEEMRPPEASSDFDTLQGLPLRSEQARTLN
;
A
#
# COMPACT_ATOMS: atom_id res chain seq x y z
N MET A 1 -17.24 12.82 2.05
CA MET A 1 -16.62 11.48 1.99
C MET A 1 -15.20 11.65 1.50
N SER A 2 -14.20 11.07 2.16
CA SER A 2 -12.82 11.09 1.64
C SER A 2 -12.77 10.25 0.37
N ARG A 3 -12.13 10.76 -0.68
CA ARG A 3 -11.88 9.95 -1.88
C ARG A 3 -10.93 8.83 -1.48
N GLN A 4 -11.25 7.59 -1.84
CA GLN A 4 -10.40 6.42 -1.57
C GLN A 4 -9.94 5.75 -2.86
N ARG A 5 -8.73 5.23 -2.81
CA ARG A 5 -8.02 4.50 -3.87
C ARG A 5 -7.38 3.27 -3.28
N HIS A 6 -7.38 2.19 -4.05
CA HIS A 6 -6.45 1.09 -3.82
C HIS A 6 -5.20 1.36 -4.65
N VAL A 7 -4.02 1.20 -4.07
CA VAL A 7 -2.74 1.34 -4.79
C VAL A 7 -2.02 0.01 -4.73
N ILE A 8 -1.65 -0.50 -5.90
CA ILE A 8 -0.94 -1.76 -6.07
C ILE A 8 0.39 -1.48 -6.76
N MET A 9 1.49 -1.70 -6.04
CA MET A 9 2.84 -1.46 -6.55
C MET A 9 3.62 -2.75 -6.69
N GLN A 10 4.25 -2.96 -7.85
CA GLN A 10 5.12 -4.09 -8.08
C GLN A 10 6.31 -4.11 -7.11
N VAL A 11 6.54 -5.27 -6.50
CA VAL A 11 7.68 -5.55 -5.62
C VAL A 11 8.75 -6.29 -6.39
N VAL A 12 9.98 -5.79 -6.31
CA VAL A 12 11.17 -6.40 -6.88
C VAL A 12 11.79 -7.32 -5.82
N LYS A 13 11.86 -8.61 -6.13
CA LYS A 13 12.66 -9.61 -5.41
C LYS A 13 13.86 -10.02 -6.28
N ARG A 14 15.02 -10.25 -5.66
CA ARG A 14 16.19 -10.82 -6.34
C ARG A 14 15.91 -12.25 -6.81
N SER A 15 15.12 -12.97 -6.04
CA SER A 15 14.63 -14.31 -6.38
C SER A 15 13.65 -14.33 -7.56
N GLY A 16 13.23 -13.15 -8.06
CA GLY A 16 12.24 -13.02 -9.13
C GLY A 16 10.79 -13.12 -8.60
N GLY A 17 9.84 -13.16 -9.54
CA GLY A 17 8.41 -13.31 -9.27
C GLY A 17 7.60 -12.20 -9.93
N ALA A 18 6.84 -12.59 -10.96
CA ALA A 18 6.16 -11.65 -11.84
C ALA A 18 4.97 -10.96 -11.17
N THR A 19 4.34 -11.59 -10.17
CA THR A 19 3.11 -11.11 -9.52
C THR A 19 3.35 -10.54 -8.13
N HIS A 20 4.61 -10.36 -7.70
CA HIS A 20 4.88 -9.80 -6.37
C HIS A 20 4.48 -8.33 -6.31
N HIS A 21 3.71 -7.96 -5.29
CA HIS A 21 3.24 -6.60 -5.12
C HIS A 21 2.95 -6.25 -3.66
N VAL A 22 2.81 -4.96 -3.41
CA VAL A 22 2.31 -4.39 -2.15
C VAL A 22 1.05 -3.59 -2.45
N GLU A 23 0.06 -3.72 -1.57
CA GLU A 23 -1.22 -3.04 -1.64
C GLU A 23 -1.37 -2.10 -0.45
N PHE A 24 -1.96 -0.93 -0.67
CA PHE A 24 -2.41 -0.04 0.40
C PHE A 24 -3.54 0.87 -0.08
N VAL A 25 -4.29 1.42 0.87
CA VAL A 25 -5.33 2.40 0.59
C VAL A 25 -4.75 3.81 0.65
N MET A 26 -5.08 4.63 -0.35
CA MET A 26 -4.78 6.05 -0.38
C MET A 26 -6.09 6.83 -0.29
N ASP A 27 -6.19 7.68 0.74
CA ASP A 27 -7.25 8.65 0.90
C ASP A 27 -6.72 10.09 0.95
N ASP A 28 -7.60 11.08 1.10
CA ASP A 28 -7.20 12.48 1.20
C ASP A 28 -6.25 12.74 2.40
N THR A 29 -6.38 11.98 3.50
CA THR A 29 -5.51 12.09 4.68
C THR A 29 -4.12 11.54 4.39
N PHE A 30 -4.04 10.39 3.71
CA PHE A 30 -2.79 9.78 3.27
C PHE A 30 -2.05 10.71 2.30
N ALA A 31 -2.77 11.26 1.32
CA ALA A 31 -2.20 12.21 0.35
C ALA A 31 -1.60 13.43 1.06
N GLU A 32 -2.31 14.00 2.03
CA GLU A 32 -1.82 15.15 2.78
C GLU A 32 -0.61 14.81 3.67
N ARG A 33 -0.65 13.67 4.37
CA ARG A 33 0.52 13.18 5.12
C ARG A 33 1.72 12.97 4.22
N LEU A 34 1.54 12.45 3.01
CA LEU A 34 2.62 12.25 2.06
C LEU A 34 3.24 13.59 1.60
N ARG A 35 2.44 14.65 1.40
CA ARG A 35 2.95 16.02 1.14
C ARG A 35 3.78 16.54 2.30
N GLN A 36 3.27 16.39 3.53
CA GLN A 36 3.96 16.84 4.73
C GLN A 36 5.30 16.11 4.89
N LEU A 37 5.31 14.78 4.78
CA LEU A 37 6.54 13.99 4.86
C LEU A 37 7.54 14.35 3.76
N ARG A 38 7.08 14.63 2.54
CA ARG A 38 7.96 15.13 1.46
C ARG A 38 8.64 16.44 1.83
N SER A 39 7.95 17.36 2.53
CA SER A 39 8.53 18.64 2.93
C SER A 39 9.68 18.51 3.93
N LEU A 40 9.76 17.39 4.66
CA LEU A 40 10.86 17.08 5.59
C LEU A 40 12.17 16.74 4.87
N VAL A 41 12.11 16.40 3.58
CA VAL A 41 13.27 16.02 2.77
C VAL A 41 13.55 17.15 1.76
N PRO A 42 14.34 18.16 2.13
CA PRO A 42 14.59 19.30 1.26
C PRO A 42 15.41 18.89 0.03
N PRO A 43 15.18 19.50 -1.15
CA PRO A 43 15.98 19.22 -2.33
C PRO A 43 17.44 19.68 -2.12
N LEU A 44 18.40 18.89 -2.62
CA LEU A 44 19.83 19.20 -2.51
C LEU A 44 20.28 20.26 -3.54
N ASN A 45 19.75 21.47 -3.39
CA ASN A 45 20.15 22.64 -4.17
C ASN A 45 21.42 23.30 -3.59
N ALA A 46 21.97 24.30 -4.29
CA ALA A 46 23.18 25.02 -3.87
C ALA A 46 23.06 25.61 -2.45
N LEU A 47 21.85 25.99 -2.03
CA LEU A 47 21.56 26.53 -0.70
C LEU A 47 21.66 25.46 0.40
N ASN A 48 21.14 24.26 0.15
CA ASN A 48 21.16 23.16 1.12
C ASN A 48 22.48 22.41 1.13
N LYS A 49 23.28 22.48 0.07
CA LYS A 49 24.65 21.93 0.02
C LYS A 49 25.61 22.62 1.00
N GLN A 50 25.29 23.83 1.46
CA GLN A 50 26.08 24.59 2.42
C GLN A 50 25.69 24.32 3.89
N ARG A 51 24.66 23.48 4.14
CA ARG A 51 24.27 23.10 5.49
C ARG A 51 25.12 21.93 5.97
N ASP A 52 25.50 21.96 7.25
CA ASP A 52 26.29 20.88 7.86
C ASP A 52 25.52 19.55 7.93
N LEU A 53 24.19 19.61 8.12
CA LEU A 53 23.31 18.45 8.23
C LEU A 53 22.02 18.65 7.42
N VAL A 54 21.65 17.64 6.63
CA VAL A 54 20.41 17.61 5.83
C VAL A 54 19.76 16.24 5.93
N ILE A 55 18.43 16.20 6.02
CA ILE A 55 17.66 14.96 5.92
C ILE A 55 17.63 14.52 4.46
N ASP A 56 18.34 13.45 4.11
CA ASP A 56 18.33 12.89 2.74
C ASP A 56 17.11 12.00 2.48
N LYS A 57 16.68 11.23 3.49
CA LYS A 57 15.54 10.31 3.38
C LYS A 57 14.77 10.21 4.68
N VAL A 58 13.46 10.02 4.56
CA VAL A 58 12.55 9.73 5.68
C VAL A 58 11.92 8.36 5.46
N ARG A 59 11.96 7.51 6.47
CA ARG A 59 11.31 6.20 6.47
C ARG A 59 10.13 6.20 7.43
N VAL A 60 8.94 5.89 6.93
CA VAL A 60 7.69 5.91 7.70
C VAL A 60 7.02 4.55 7.65
N ARG A 61 6.54 4.05 8.78
CA ARG A 61 5.89 2.74 8.87
C ARG A 61 4.56 2.74 8.13
N MET A 62 4.28 1.63 7.43
CA MET A 62 2.99 1.34 6.80
C MET A 62 2.39 0.07 7.40
N PRO A 63 1.74 0.17 8.56
CA PRO A 63 1.21 -1.00 9.25
C PRO A 63 0.05 -1.68 8.51
N THR A 64 -0.67 -0.95 7.66
CA THR A 64 -1.86 -1.43 6.94
C THR A 64 -1.56 -1.92 5.52
N ALA A 65 -0.29 -1.89 5.09
CA ALA A 65 0.07 -2.34 3.75
C ALA A 65 0.12 -3.88 3.70
N VAL A 66 -0.50 -4.45 2.67
CA VAL A 66 -0.54 -5.90 2.44
C VAL A 66 0.55 -6.26 1.44
N TRP A 67 1.43 -7.20 1.82
CA TRP A 67 2.56 -7.60 0.98
C TRP A 67 2.31 -9.01 0.42
N ARG A 68 2.14 -9.13 -0.89
CA ARG A 68 1.95 -10.39 -1.59
C ARG A 68 3.23 -10.78 -2.30
N CYS A 69 4.07 -11.54 -1.61
CA CYS A 69 5.44 -11.85 -2.04
C CYS A 69 5.76 -13.36 -2.03
N GLY A 70 4.75 -14.22 -2.17
CA GLY A 70 4.88 -15.68 -2.19
C GLY A 70 3.51 -16.35 -2.37
N SER A 71 3.46 -17.68 -2.18
CA SER A 71 2.22 -18.48 -2.21
C SER A 71 1.32 -18.27 -0.99
N ASP A 72 1.89 -17.79 0.11
CA ASP A 72 1.14 -17.54 1.34
C ASP A 72 0.64 -16.09 1.35
N ILE A 73 -0.67 -15.95 1.54
CA ILE A 73 -1.41 -14.68 1.58
C ILE A 73 -0.91 -13.76 2.72
N ASP A 74 -0.33 -14.37 3.75
CA ASP A 74 0.38 -13.70 4.84
C ASP A 74 1.88 -13.99 4.75
N SER A 75 2.54 -13.61 3.65
CA SER A 75 3.98 -13.41 3.70
C SER A 75 4.27 -12.32 4.75
N ALA A 76 4.42 -12.74 5.99
CA ALA A 76 4.63 -11.86 7.11
C ALA A 76 5.92 -11.08 6.84
N VAL A 77 5.77 -9.78 6.63
CA VAL A 77 6.91 -8.90 6.43
C VAL A 77 7.23 -8.17 7.72
N ASP A 78 8.51 -7.92 7.95
CA ASP A 78 8.98 -7.09 9.03
C ASP A 78 9.31 -5.68 8.50
N GLY A 79 8.89 -4.66 9.24
CA GLY A 79 9.28 -3.27 8.99
C GLY A 79 8.72 -2.68 7.69
N SER A 80 7.49 -3.03 7.32
CA SER A 80 6.72 -2.40 6.23
C SER A 80 6.76 -0.88 6.36
N CYS A 81 7.16 -0.20 5.29
CA CYS A 81 7.38 1.24 5.28
C CYS A 81 7.27 1.86 3.87
N ILE A 82 7.08 3.18 3.87
CA ILE A 82 7.42 4.06 2.75
C ILE A 82 8.75 4.74 3.06
N VAL A 83 9.60 4.81 2.05
CA VAL A 83 10.82 5.61 2.05
C VAL A 83 10.61 6.78 1.10
N ILE A 84 10.75 8.00 1.60
CA ILE A 84 10.74 9.23 0.82
C ILE A 84 12.18 9.69 0.69
N ALA A 85 12.63 9.87 -0.53
CA ALA A 85 13.98 10.33 -0.83
C ALA A 85 13.99 11.79 -1.28
N SER A 86 15.18 12.37 -1.28
CA SER A 86 15.48 13.60 -2.00
C SER A 86 14.96 13.49 -3.44
N GLU A 87 14.52 14.63 -4.01
CA GLU A 87 13.87 14.73 -5.33
C GLU A 87 12.36 14.41 -5.40
N GLY A 88 11.71 14.08 -4.28
CA GLY A 88 10.23 14.00 -4.24
C GLY A 88 9.65 12.68 -4.76
N TYR A 89 10.45 11.61 -4.72
CA TYR A 89 10.04 10.24 -5.00
C TYR A 89 9.81 9.46 -3.72
N PHE A 90 9.00 8.41 -3.82
CA PHE A 90 8.87 7.42 -2.76
C PHE A 90 8.98 6.00 -3.31
N ASN A 91 9.34 5.05 -2.44
CA ASN A 91 9.19 3.62 -2.69
C ASN A 91 8.67 2.93 -1.43
N CYS A 92 8.06 1.76 -1.59
CA CYS A 92 7.71 0.91 -0.47
C CYS A 92 8.88 -0.03 -0.16
N GLY A 93 9.04 -0.39 1.11
CA GLY A 93 10.07 -1.33 1.55
C GLY A 93 9.61 -2.20 2.72
N ALA A 94 10.06 -3.45 2.72
CA ALA A 94 9.90 -4.36 3.85
C ALA A 94 10.99 -5.44 3.84
N LYS A 95 10.95 -6.35 4.80
CA LYS A 95 11.80 -7.53 4.85
C LYS A 95 10.94 -8.78 4.97
N ASP A 96 11.11 -9.73 4.05
CA ASP A 96 10.44 -11.03 4.12
C ASP A 96 10.90 -11.76 5.40
N ARG A 97 9.97 -12.14 6.29
CA ARG A 97 10.34 -12.73 7.58
C ARG A 97 10.94 -14.13 7.43
N LYS A 98 10.52 -14.89 6.42
CA LYS A 98 10.96 -16.28 6.19
C LYS A 98 12.32 -16.31 5.51
N THR A 99 12.44 -15.64 4.37
CA THR A 99 13.67 -15.66 3.56
C THR A 99 14.69 -14.63 4.01
N LYS A 100 14.28 -13.67 4.85
CA LYS A 100 15.07 -12.49 5.23
C LYS A 100 15.44 -11.58 4.06
N GLU A 101 14.85 -11.80 2.87
CA GLU A 101 15.05 -11.01 1.68
C GLU A 101 14.49 -9.58 1.84
N LYS A 102 15.19 -8.59 1.28
CA LYS A 102 14.70 -7.21 1.24
C LYS A 102 13.70 -7.07 0.09
N LEU A 103 12.52 -6.54 0.42
CA LEU A 103 11.45 -6.26 -0.53
C LEU A 103 11.42 -4.76 -0.80
N VAL A 104 11.42 -4.37 -2.06
CA VAL A 104 11.35 -2.97 -2.48
C VAL A 104 10.48 -2.82 -3.71
N THR A 105 9.79 -1.70 -3.84
CA THR A 105 9.18 -1.31 -5.11
C THR A 105 10.14 -0.42 -5.89
N TYR A 106 9.86 -0.20 -7.17
CA TYR A 106 10.42 0.94 -7.89
C TYR A 106 9.98 2.26 -7.25
N THR A 107 10.78 3.30 -7.46
CA THR A 107 10.44 4.66 -7.04
C THR A 107 9.32 5.22 -7.91
N PHE A 108 8.40 5.96 -7.29
CA PHE A 108 7.32 6.67 -7.98
C PHE A 108 7.23 8.13 -7.52
N PRO A 109 6.91 9.11 -8.41
CA PRO A 109 6.83 10.51 -8.01
C PRO A 109 5.65 10.76 -7.06
N ILE A 110 5.91 11.44 -5.95
CA ILE A 110 4.86 11.79 -4.97
C ILE A 110 3.84 12.75 -5.59
N SER A 111 4.30 13.75 -6.35
CA SER A 111 3.42 14.70 -7.04
C SER A 111 2.47 13.98 -7.99
N ARG A 112 2.99 13.02 -8.78
CA ARG A 112 2.18 12.27 -9.73
C ARG A 112 1.12 11.41 -9.04
N LEU A 113 1.47 10.74 -7.94
CA LEU A 113 0.49 9.95 -7.18
C LEU A 113 -0.64 10.85 -6.64
N ILE A 114 -0.29 12.04 -6.15
CA ILE A 114 -1.25 13.01 -5.65
C ILE A 114 -2.14 13.57 -6.75
N GLU A 115 -1.57 13.92 -7.90
CA GLU A 115 -2.33 14.38 -9.09
C GLU A 115 -3.35 13.31 -9.51
N LEU A 116 -2.91 12.06 -9.66
CA LEU A 116 -3.79 10.93 -9.98
C LEU A 116 -4.93 10.79 -8.97
N HIS A 117 -4.65 10.89 -7.66
CA HIS A 117 -5.66 10.85 -6.62
C HIS A 117 -6.71 11.97 -6.76
N MET A 118 -6.28 13.15 -7.21
CA MET A 118 -7.17 14.30 -7.42
C MET A 118 -8.03 14.17 -8.67
N GLU A 119 -7.46 13.67 -9.76
CA GLU A 119 -8.06 13.67 -11.10
C GLU A 119 -8.93 12.43 -11.39
N ARG A 120 -8.59 11.29 -10.80
CA ARG A 120 -9.25 10.01 -11.11
C ARG A 120 -10.59 9.85 -10.37
N PRO A 121 -11.53 8.99 -10.85
CA PRO A 121 -12.87 8.80 -10.26
C PRO A 121 -12.83 7.88 -9.04
N ALA A 122 -13.41 8.26 -7.88
CA ALA A 122 -13.34 7.54 -6.58
C ALA A 122 -13.53 6.00 -6.67
N GLY A 123 -12.79 5.22 -5.89
CA GLY A 123 -12.82 3.74 -5.93
C GLY A 123 -11.86 3.07 -6.92
N GLU A 124 -11.36 3.76 -7.96
CA GLU A 124 -10.35 3.22 -8.88
C GLU A 124 -9.09 2.69 -8.17
N THR A 125 -8.61 1.53 -8.63
CA THR A 125 -7.33 0.92 -8.24
C THR A 125 -6.21 1.45 -9.12
N PHE A 126 -5.15 1.98 -8.52
CA PHE A 126 -3.95 2.44 -9.18
C PHE A 126 -2.91 1.32 -9.25
N TYR A 127 -2.56 0.91 -10.47
CA TYR A 127 -1.52 -0.05 -10.71
C TYR A 127 -0.22 0.66 -11.08
N ILE A 128 0.86 0.32 -10.39
CA ILE A 128 2.18 0.91 -10.61
C ILE A 128 3.21 -0.21 -10.78
N ARG A 129 3.84 -0.25 -11.95
CA ARG A 129 4.84 -1.25 -12.32
C ARG A 129 6.05 -0.57 -12.91
N ASP A 130 7.25 -1.03 -12.56
CA ASP A 130 8.51 -0.48 -13.08
C ASP A 130 8.63 1.07 -12.92
N GLY A 131 7.95 1.64 -11.90
CA GLY A 131 7.90 3.08 -11.65
C GLY A 131 6.93 3.87 -12.54
N VAL A 132 6.06 3.18 -13.28
CA VAL A 132 5.10 3.76 -14.23
C VAL A 132 3.67 3.45 -13.78
N PHE A 133 2.77 4.42 -13.94
CA PHE A 133 1.33 4.24 -13.71
C PHE A 133 0.73 3.49 -14.90
N THR A 134 0.21 2.29 -14.66
CA THR A 134 -0.09 1.34 -15.74
C THR A 134 -1.52 1.41 -16.24
N ASN A 135 -2.46 2.06 -15.54
CA ASN A 135 -3.87 2.10 -15.96
C ASN A 135 -4.05 2.78 -17.33
N ASP A 136 -3.10 3.62 -17.73
CA ASP A 136 -3.12 4.33 -19.02
C ASP A 136 -2.35 3.58 -20.12
N GLU A 137 -1.67 2.48 -19.78
CA GLU A 137 -0.89 1.70 -20.74
C GLU A 137 -1.79 0.76 -21.55
N PRO A 138 -1.45 0.47 -22.82
CA PRO A 138 -2.19 -0.51 -23.62
C PRO A 138 -2.23 -1.88 -22.95
N ALA A 139 -3.33 -2.63 -23.11
CA ALA A 139 -3.53 -3.92 -22.44
C ALA A 139 -2.45 -4.97 -22.81
N GLU A 140 -1.99 -4.94 -24.06
CA GLU A 140 -0.95 -5.81 -24.60
C GLU A 140 0.48 -5.42 -24.19
N SER A 141 0.66 -4.25 -23.57
CA SER A 141 1.95 -3.83 -23.02
C SER A 141 2.43 -4.80 -21.93
N ALA A 142 3.71 -4.70 -21.56
CA ALA A 142 4.20 -5.47 -20.39
C ALA A 142 3.40 -5.09 -19.13
N ALA A 143 3.10 -3.81 -18.95
CA ALA A 143 2.35 -3.28 -17.83
C ALA A 143 0.91 -3.82 -17.79
N GLY A 144 0.18 -3.75 -18.92
CA GLY A 144 -1.18 -4.26 -19.05
C GLY A 144 -1.27 -5.78 -18.80
N ARG A 145 -0.34 -6.56 -19.36
CA ARG A 145 -0.28 -8.01 -19.11
C ARG A 145 0.02 -8.38 -17.66
N TRP A 146 0.72 -7.51 -16.93
CA TRP A 146 0.93 -7.71 -15.50
C TRP A 146 -0.34 -7.44 -14.70
N VAL A 147 -1.08 -6.39 -15.03
CA VAL A 147 -2.39 -6.15 -14.41
C VAL A 147 -3.32 -7.34 -14.66
N ALA A 148 -3.36 -7.86 -15.89
CA ALA A 148 -4.13 -9.07 -16.21
C ALA A 148 -3.72 -10.28 -15.36
N SER A 149 -2.42 -10.53 -15.17
CA SER A 149 -1.97 -11.68 -14.36
C SER A 149 -2.25 -11.52 -12.86
N LEU A 150 -2.37 -10.29 -12.36
CA LEU A 150 -2.85 -10.03 -10.99
C LEU A 150 -4.34 -10.39 -10.85
N HIS A 151 -5.16 -10.03 -11.84
CA HIS A 151 -6.58 -10.37 -11.85
C HIS A 151 -6.81 -11.88 -11.97
N GLU A 152 -6.08 -12.57 -12.85
CA GLU A 152 -6.15 -14.04 -12.96
C GLU A 152 -5.77 -14.73 -11.64
N LEU A 153 -4.75 -14.22 -10.93
CA LEU A 153 -4.36 -14.72 -9.61
C LEU A 153 -5.45 -14.49 -8.55
N GLU A 154 -6.20 -13.40 -8.66
CA GLU A 154 -7.33 -13.09 -7.80
C GLU A 154 -8.56 -13.96 -8.12
N GLU A 155 -8.84 -14.24 -9.38
CA GLU A 155 -9.96 -15.10 -9.80
C GLU A 155 -9.75 -16.58 -9.44
N MET A 156 -8.50 -17.05 -9.49
CA MET A 156 -8.14 -18.41 -9.03
C MET A 156 -8.20 -18.56 -7.50
N ARG A 157 -8.48 -17.48 -6.76
CA ARG A 157 -8.57 -17.50 -5.30
C ARG A 157 -9.91 -18.12 -4.88
N PRO A 158 -9.92 -19.13 -3.99
CA PRO A 158 -11.16 -19.54 -3.34
C PRO A 158 -11.73 -18.34 -2.55
N PRO A 159 -13.05 -18.11 -2.58
CA PRO A 159 -13.65 -17.00 -1.84
C PRO A 159 -13.24 -17.08 -0.37
N GLU A 160 -12.83 -15.94 0.20
CA GLU A 160 -12.54 -15.88 1.63
C GLU A 160 -13.77 -16.36 2.38
N ALA A 161 -13.63 -17.48 3.11
CA ALA A 161 -14.72 -18.00 3.92
C ALA A 161 -15.13 -16.89 4.89
N SER A 162 -16.40 -16.51 4.85
CA SER A 162 -17.01 -15.63 5.85
C SER A 162 -16.61 -16.16 7.22
N SER A 163 -15.87 -15.35 7.98
CA SER A 163 -15.45 -15.67 9.34
C SER A 163 -16.64 -16.23 10.13
N ASP A 164 -16.52 -17.45 10.65
CA ASP A 164 -17.52 -18.14 11.49
C ASP A 164 -17.86 -17.39 12.81
N PHE A 165 -17.27 -16.22 13.03
CA PHE A 165 -17.49 -15.40 14.22
C PHE A 165 -18.85 -14.68 14.25
N ASP A 166 -19.59 -14.65 13.14
CA ASP A 166 -20.93 -14.03 13.07
C ASP A 166 -22.06 -14.92 13.62
N THR A 167 -21.76 -16.12 14.13
CA THR A 167 -22.78 -17.04 14.71
C THR A 167 -22.90 -16.98 16.23
N LEU A 168 -22.14 -16.14 16.93
CA LEU A 168 -22.29 -15.92 18.38
C LEU A 168 -23.33 -14.83 18.71
N GLN A 169 -24.53 -14.90 18.11
CA GLN A 169 -25.72 -14.26 18.67
C GLN A 169 -26.36 -15.20 19.70
N GLY A 170 -25.96 -15.06 20.97
CA GLY A 170 -26.50 -15.91 22.03
C GLY A 170 -25.98 -15.63 23.43
N LEU A 171 -25.79 -14.36 23.81
CA LEU A 171 -25.64 -14.00 25.22
C LEU A 171 -27.01 -13.56 25.74
N PRO A 172 -27.65 -14.28 26.68
CA PRO A 172 -28.80 -13.74 27.38
C PRO A 172 -28.34 -12.57 28.25
N LEU A 173 -28.89 -11.40 27.95
CA LEU A 173 -28.77 -10.21 28.78
C LEU A 173 -29.27 -10.54 30.19
N ARG A 174 -28.39 -10.28 31.16
CA ARG A 174 -28.60 -10.35 32.60
C ARG A 174 -29.89 -9.60 32.95
N SER A 175 -30.96 -10.34 33.26
CA SER A 175 -32.22 -9.76 33.71
C SER A 175 -32.12 -9.38 35.18
N GLU A 176 -31.96 -8.08 35.46
CA GLU A 176 -32.26 -7.51 36.76
C GLU A 176 -33.54 -6.66 36.71
N GLN A 177 -34.35 -6.87 37.74
CA GLN A 177 -35.39 -6.01 38.33
C GLN A 177 -36.85 -6.12 37.85
N ALA A 178 -37.59 -6.82 38.73
CA ALA A 178 -38.76 -6.33 39.48
C ALA A 178 -40.11 -6.19 38.76
N ARG A 179 -41.11 -6.94 39.26
CA ARG A 179 -42.31 -6.34 39.86
C ARG A 179 -43.17 -7.35 40.64
N THR A 180 -43.50 -6.89 41.84
CA THR A 180 -44.48 -7.35 42.83
C THR A 180 -45.92 -7.26 42.32
N LEU A 181 -46.83 -7.92 43.04
CA LEU A 181 -48.31 -7.83 43.08
C LEU A 181 -49.09 -8.84 42.21
N ASN A 182 -49.56 -9.94 42.81
CA ASN A 182 -50.83 -10.05 43.54
C ASN A 182 -50.88 -11.37 44.32
#